data_AF-A0A0F9N9B9-F1
#
_entry.id   AF-A0A0F9N9B9-F1
#
_cell.length_a   1.000
_cell.length_b   1.000
_cell.length_c   1.000
_cell.angle_alpha   90.00
_cell.angle_beta   90.00
_cell.angle_gamma   90.00
#
_symmetry.space_group_name_H-M   'P 1'
#
loop_
_entity.id
_entity.type
_entity.pdbx_description
1 polymer ?
#
loop_
_entity_poly.entity_id
_entity_poly.type
_entity_poly.pdbx_seq_one_letter_code
_entity_poly.pdbx_strand_id
1 'polypeptide(L)'
;MREETKWFNNKWWISPLNYSNEVTELFNLPKRVYVRDSTIREGEETPGVYFTLEQKIKIVEKLEKLGVEHIDCGYIGQVQDQWDLANELK
;
A
#
# COMPACT_ATOMS: atom_id res chain seq x y z
N MET A 1 -24.58 -7.41 8.72
CA MET A 1 -23.14 -7.43 8.36
C MET A 1 -22.88 -8.71 7.58
N ARG A 2 -22.04 -8.69 6.55
CA ARG A 2 -21.70 -9.91 5.78
C ARG A 2 -20.96 -10.90 6.69
N GLU A 3 -21.19 -12.19 6.51
CA GLU A 3 -20.45 -13.24 7.23
C GLU A 3 -18.96 -13.18 6.88
N GLU A 4 -18.09 -13.54 7.84
CA GLU A 4 -16.66 -13.71 7.56
C GLU A 4 -16.45 -14.88 6.61
N THR A 5 -15.62 -14.65 5.60
CA THR A 5 -15.25 -15.64 4.59
C THR A 5 -13.74 -15.59 4.36
N LYS A 6 -13.24 -16.56 3.60
CA LYS A 6 -11.85 -16.59 3.13
C LYS A 6 -11.42 -15.32 2.35
N TRP A 7 -12.36 -14.64 1.71
CA TRP A 7 -12.13 -13.44 0.88
C TRP A 7 -12.70 -12.15 1.46
N PHE A 8 -13.36 -12.19 2.62
CA PHE A 8 -13.92 -11.01 3.30
C PHE A 8 -13.87 -11.19 4.81
N ASN A 9 -13.09 -10.37 5.50
CA ASN A 9 -13.04 -10.33 6.96
C ASN A 9 -12.62 -8.93 7.43
N ASN A 10 -12.38 -8.78 8.73
CA ASN A 10 -11.97 -7.51 9.35
C ASN A 10 -10.59 -6.98 8.90
N LYS A 11 -9.76 -7.80 8.23
CA LYS A 11 -8.43 -7.42 7.76
C LYS A 11 -8.39 -7.13 6.26
N TRP A 12 -9.13 -7.86 5.44
CA TRP A 12 -9.11 -7.70 3.99
C TRP A 12 -10.40 -8.11 3.29
N TRP A 13 -10.58 -7.54 2.10
CA TRP A 13 -11.53 -8.01 1.11
C TRP A 13 -10.84 -8.21 -0.23
N ILE A 14 -11.10 -9.34 -0.87
CA ILE A 14 -10.76 -9.62 -2.26
C ILE A 14 -11.97 -10.25 -2.96
N SER A 15 -11.97 -10.27 -4.29
CA SER A 15 -13.04 -10.93 -5.04
C SER A 15 -13.06 -12.43 -4.73
N PRO A 16 -14.23 -13.06 -4.47
CA PRO A 16 -14.35 -14.51 -4.37
C PRO A 16 -13.83 -15.23 -5.63
N LEU A 17 -13.86 -14.57 -6.79
CA LEU A 17 -13.37 -15.09 -8.07
C LEU A 17 -11.87 -15.40 -8.05
N ASN A 18 -11.08 -14.76 -7.19
CA ASN A 18 -9.65 -15.07 -7.02
C ASN A 18 -9.42 -16.49 -6.48
N TYR A 19 -10.48 -17.18 -6.05
CA TYR A 19 -10.44 -18.53 -5.51
C TYR A 19 -11.21 -19.55 -6.35
N SER A 20 -11.65 -19.19 -7.56
CA SER A 20 -12.24 -20.17 -8.47
C SER A 20 -11.18 -21.19 -8.90
N ASN A 21 -11.59 -22.42 -9.22
CA ASN A 21 -10.66 -23.45 -9.65
C ASN A 21 -9.94 -23.04 -10.94
N GLU A 22 -10.66 -22.40 -11.86
CA GLU A 22 -10.13 -21.91 -13.13
C GLU A 22 -9.01 -20.87 -12.96
N VAL A 23 -9.03 -20.10 -11.86
CA VAL A 23 -7.98 -19.13 -11.53
C VAL A 23 -6.83 -19.80 -10.77
N THR A 24 -7.17 -20.61 -9.76
CA THR A 24 -6.17 -21.17 -8.84
C THR A 24 -5.34 -22.30 -9.45
N GLU A 25 -5.88 -23.06 -10.40
CA GLU A 25 -5.14 -24.09 -11.16
C GLU A 25 -4.05 -23.49 -12.07
N LEU A 26 -4.18 -22.21 -12.44
CA LEU A 26 -3.20 -21.49 -13.26
C LEU A 26 -2.06 -20.87 -12.43
N PHE A 27 -2.09 -21.01 -11.10
CA PHE A 27 -1.10 -20.38 -10.23
C PHE A 27 0.29 -20.99 -10.41
N ASN A 28 1.22 -20.16 -10.88
CA ASN A 28 2.66 -20.42 -10.86
C ASN A 28 3.34 -19.31 -10.05
N LEU A 29 3.25 -19.39 -8.73
CA LEU A 29 3.67 -18.30 -7.83
C LEU A 29 5.20 -18.27 -7.68
N PRO A 30 5.81 -17.08 -7.65
CA PRO A 30 7.24 -16.94 -7.43
C PRO A 30 7.62 -17.32 -5.99
N LYS A 31 8.88 -17.71 -5.79
CA LYS A 31 9.42 -18.02 -4.44
C LYS A 31 9.46 -16.80 -3.51
N ARG A 32 9.51 -15.58 -4.08
CA ARG A 32 9.56 -14.32 -3.34
C ARG A 32 8.59 -13.33 -3.98
N VAL A 33 7.86 -12.62 -3.12
CA VAL A 33 6.97 -11.52 -3.49
C VAL A 33 7.47 -10.27 -2.79
N TYR A 34 7.39 -9.14 -3.47
CA TYR A 34 7.71 -7.83 -2.91
C TYR A 34 6.41 -7.04 -2.78
N VAL A 35 6.29 -6.31 -1.68
CA VAL A 35 5.21 -5.33 -1.50
C VAL A 35 5.80 -3.96 -1.84
N ARG A 36 5.15 -3.27 -2.78
CA ARG A 36 5.35 -1.84 -3.01
C ARG A 36 4.22 -1.11 -2.31
N ASP A 37 4.54 -0.40 -1.24
CA ASP A 37 3.56 0.41 -0.54
C ASP A 37 3.34 1.73 -1.27
N SER A 38 2.07 2.12 -1.44
CA SER A 38 1.68 3.36 -2.10
C SER A 38 0.78 4.23 -1.22
N THR A 39 0.89 4.10 0.11
CA THR A 39 0.06 4.82 1.08
C THR A 39 0.20 6.33 0.92
N ILE A 40 1.40 6.84 0.65
CA ILE A 40 1.63 8.29 0.50
C ILE A 40 1.16 8.76 -0.89
N ARG A 41 1.53 8.06 -1.97
CA ARG A 41 1.11 8.44 -3.32
C ARG A 41 -0.40 8.30 -3.54
N GLU A 42 -0.94 7.08 -3.44
CA GLU A 42 -2.35 6.80 -3.77
C GLU A 42 -3.29 7.10 -2.61
N GLY A 43 -2.82 6.94 -1.36
CA GLY A 43 -3.65 7.20 -0.19
C GLY A 43 -4.05 8.67 -0.09
N GLU A 44 -3.18 9.60 -0.49
CA GLU A 44 -3.51 11.04 -0.54
C GLU A 44 -4.50 11.41 -1.66
N GLU A 45 -4.69 10.56 -2.68
CA GLU A 45 -5.73 10.77 -3.69
C GLU A 45 -7.13 10.41 -3.16
N THR A 46 -7.22 9.78 -1.99
CA THR A 46 -8.51 9.46 -1.35
C THR A 46 -9.17 10.72 -0.81
N PRO A 47 -10.43 11.04 -1.19
CA PRO A 47 -11.13 12.22 -0.71
C PRO A 47 -11.15 12.31 0.82
N GLY A 48 -10.68 13.44 1.34
CA GLY A 48 -10.63 13.70 2.78
C GLY A 48 -9.38 13.15 3.49
N VAL A 49 -8.43 12.55 2.76
CA VAL A 49 -7.13 12.13 3.28
C VAL A 49 -6.08 13.14 2.87
N TYR A 50 -5.42 13.75 3.85
CA TYR A 50 -4.30 14.66 3.64
C TYR A 50 -3.28 14.42 4.75
N PHE A 51 -2.01 14.20 4.40
CA PHE A 51 -0.96 14.02 5.38
C PHE A 51 -0.09 15.27 5.48
N THR A 52 0.23 15.70 6.69
CA THR A 52 1.31 16.67 6.89
C THR A 52 2.66 16.00 6.60
N LEU A 53 3.70 16.79 6.33
CA LEU A 53 5.06 16.26 6.13
C LEU A 53 5.51 15.37 7.30
N GLU A 54 5.26 15.77 8.55
CA GLU A 54 5.57 14.97 9.75
C GLU A 54 4.82 13.63 9.76
N GLN A 55 3.55 13.62 9.34
CA GLN A 55 2.77 12.38 9.24
C GLN A 55 3.33 11.47 8.15
N LYS A 56 3.74 12.02 7.00
CA LYS A 56 4.39 11.27 5.93
C LYS A 56 5.67 10.59 6.40
N ILE A 57 6.55 11.33 7.10
CA ILE A 57 7.79 10.78 7.68
C ILE A 57 7.46 9.61 8.63
N LYS A 58 6.51 9.79 9.56
CA LYS A 58 6.07 8.73 10.48
C LYS A 58 5.48 7.51 9.77
N ILE A 59 4.82 7.69 8.63
CA ILE A 59 4.32 6.57 7.81
C ILE A 59 5.51 5.80 7.22
N VAL A 60 6.50 6.51 6.65
CA VAL A 60 7.71 5.88 6.10
C VAL A 60 8.45 5.09 7.17
N GLU A 61 8.74 5.67 8.33
CA GLU A 61 9.42 4.99 9.44
C GLU A 61 8.69 3.71 9.88
N LYS A 62 7.35 3.74 9.88
CA LYS A 62 6.53 2.55 10.20
C LYS A 62 6.63 1.49 9.12
N LEU A 63 6.61 1.87 7.85
CA LEU A 63 6.73 0.95 6.72
C LEU A 63 8.13 0.31 6.68
N GLU A 64 9.18 1.08 6.94
CA GLU A 64 10.55 0.56 7.07
C GLU A 64 10.65 -0.43 8.23
N LYS A 65 10.09 -0.09 9.40
CA LYS A 65 10.06 -1.00 10.56
C LYS A 65 9.28 -2.30 10.28
N LEU A 66 8.26 -2.25 9.41
CA LEU A 66 7.53 -3.43 8.95
C LEU A 66 8.32 -4.28 7.95
N GLY A 67 9.43 -3.75 7.40
CA GLY A 67 10.25 -4.42 6.40
C GLY A 67 9.75 -4.23 4.97
N VAL A 68 8.97 -3.18 4.69
CA VAL A 68 8.57 -2.83 3.33
C VAL A 68 9.79 -2.25 2.60
N GLU A 69 10.20 -2.92 1.53
CA GLU A 69 11.42 -2.55 0.78
C GLU A 69 11.19 -1.40 -0.22
N HIS A 70 9.96 -1.23 -0.73
CA HIS A 70 9.64 -0.22 -1.73
C HIS A 70 8.46 0.64 -1.26
N ILE A 71 8.71 1.93 -1.04
CA ILE A 71 7.72 2.91 -0.60
C ILE A 71 7.59 4.01 -1.66
N ASP A 72 6.39 4.24 -2.16
CA ASP A 72 6.09 5.29 -3.13
C ASP A 72 5.81 6.62 -2.41
N CYS A 73 6.74 7.57 -2.52
CA CYS A 73 6.69 8.87 -1.83
C CYS A 73 5.86 9.93 -2.56
N GLY A 74 5.20 9.60 -3.68
CA GLY A 74 4.34 10.51 -4.42
C GLY A 74 4.96 11.11 -5.69
N TYR A 75 4.37 12.18 -6.18
CA TYR A 75 4.75 12.93 -7.39
C TYR A 75 5.78 14.02 -7.08
N ILE A 76 7.00 13.58 -6.80
CA ILE A 76 8.14 14.38 -6.30
C ILE A 76 8.56 15.55 -7.22
N GLY A 77 8.01 15.69 -8.43
CA GLY A 77 8.24 16.84 -9.32
C GLY A 77 7.06 17.79 -9.50
N GLN A 78 5.90 17.46 -8.93
CA GLN A 78 4.65 18.22 -9.12
C GLN A 78 4.05 18.69 -7.80
N VAL A 79 4.32 17.99 -6.70
CA VAL A 79 3.76 18.28 -5.39
C VAL A 79 4.89 18.61 -4.41
N GLN A 80 4.86 19.84 -3.90
CA GLN A 80 5.95 20.39 -3.08
C GLN A 80 6.19 19.59 -1.80
N ASP A 81 5.14 19.19 -1.08
CA ASP A 81 5.28 18.49 0.20
C ASP A 81 5.83 17.05 0.05
N GLN A 82 5.61 16.41 -1.11
CA GLN A 82 6.19 15.12 -1.47
C GLN A 82 7.67 15.28 -1.89
N TRP A 83 8.04 16.41 -2.50
CA TRP A 83 9.44 16.78 -2.69
C TRP A 83 10.16 17.06 -1.37
N ASP A 84 9.49 17.75 -0.44
CA ASP A 84 10.04 18.01 0.89
C ASP A 84 10.27 16.69 1.63
N LEU A 85 9.30 15.76 1.59
CA LEU A 85 9.46 14.41 2.13
C LEU A 85 10.70 13.71 1.58
N ALA A 86 10.88 13.67 0.27
CA ALA A 86 12.03 13.01 -0.34
C ALA A 86 13.38 13.63 0.09
N ASN A 87 13.38 14.92 0.47
CA ASN A 87 14.59 15.58 0.97
C ASN A 87 14.88 15.31 2.45
N GLU A 88 13.86 14.98 3.25
CA GLU A 88 13.99 14.65 4.67
C GLU A 88 14.44 13.19 4.89
N LEU A 89 14.04 12.26 4.02
CA LEU A 89 14.33 10.82 4.14
C LEU A 89 15.77 10.41 3.75
N LYS A 90 16.73 11.34 3.74
CA LYS A 90 18.11 11.10 3.28
C LYS A 90 18.90 10.16 4.18
#